data_AF-A0A3S4QTD8-F1
#
_entry.id   AF-A0A3S4QTD8-F1
#
_cell.length_a   1.000
_cell.length_b   1.000
_cell.length_c   1.000
_cell.angle_alpha   90.00
_cell.angle_beta   90.00
_cell.angle_gamma   90.00
#
_symmetry.space_group_name_H-M   'P 1'
#
loop_
_entity.id
_entity.type
_entity.pdbx_description
1 polymer ?
#
loop_
_entity_poly.entity_id
_entity_poly.type
_entity_poly.pdbx_seq_one_letter_code
_entity_poly.pdbx_strand_id
1 'polypeptide(L)'
;MNIKEEDEFRTINLLYDNYQKDIEALDELLISSPHLASFKSSYIDLFRKTFLLACANAFERHLCKQLIKVFCPEQELLSCFLKKQALNRKYHTLFQWESSNANAFFALFGDNFKNNFSAKLRDNSQYKEGEGHFLFLGNKRNEIVHQGFDFVPFTEDVSDIWEKYKKALDFYVYLWKELEELVTRDNSNIQTENHQTELAEFHNIQSEI
;
A
#
# COMPACT_ATOMS: atom_id res chain seq x y z
N MET A 1 1.14 5.00 -13.55
CA MET A 1 2.38 5.21 -12.75
C MET A 1 3.11 3.89 -12.55
N ASN A 2 4.46 3.84 -12.55
CA ASN A 2 5.18 2.58 -12.25
C ASN A 2 5.53 2.50 -10.75
N ILE A 3 4.54 2.10 -9.95
CA ILE A 3 4.63 2.05 -8.48
C ILE A 3 5.80 1.17 -8.02
N LYS A 4 6.10 0.07 -8.71
CA LYS A 4 7.19 -0.85 -8.32
C LYS A 4 8.57 -0.20 -8.35
N GLU A 5 8.71 0.89 -9.10
CA GLU A 5 9.96 1.64 -9.26
C GLU A 5 10.08 2.84 -8.31
N GLU A 6 9.08 3.09 -7.46
CA GLU A 6 9.17 4.13 -6.45
C GLU A 6 10.20 3.72 -5.37
N ASP A 7 10.88 4.73 -4.80
CA ASP A 7 11.99 4.54 -3.86
C ASP A 7 11.62 3.64 -2.68
N GLU A 8 10.38 3.77 -2.17
CA GLU A 8 9.88 2.96 -1.06
C GLU A 8 9.95 1.46 -1.37
N PHE A 9 9.59 1.03 -2.59
CA PHE A 9 9.55 -0.38 -2.97
C PHE A 9 10.89 -0.88 -3.50
N ARG A 10 11.65 -0.05 -4.21
CA ARG A 10 13.04 -0.36 -4.60
C ARG A 10 13.91 -0.67 -3.39
N THR A 11 13.75 0.10 -2.31
CA THR A 11 14.47 -0.14 -1.05
C THR A 11 14.18 -1.53 -0.48
N ILE A 12 12.94 -2.02 -0.56
CA ILE A 12 12.59 -3.37 -0.07
C ILE A 12 13.26 -4.46 -0.90
N ASN A 13 13.30 -4.33 -2.23
CA ASN A 13 14.02 -5.27 -3.10
C ASN A 13 15.51 -5.31 -2.71
N LEU A 14 16.14 -4.14 -2.57
CA LEU A 14 17.55 -4.05 -2.15
C LEU A 14 17.81 -4.66 -0.77
N LEU A 15 16.91 -4.45 0.19
CA LEU A 15 17.03 -5.07 1.52
C LEU A 15 16.99 -6.59 1.44
N TYR A 16 16.10 -7.16 0.63
CA TYR A 16 16.00 -8.60 0.45
C TYR A 16 17.23 -9.17 -0.27
N ASP A 17 17.68 -8.53 -1.35
CA ASP A 17 18.88 -8.96 -2.09
C ASP A 17 20.15 -8.91 -1.22
N ASN A 18 20.27 -7.87 -0.38
CA ASN A 18 21.39 -7.77 0.56
C ASN A 18 21.32 -8.86 1.64
N TYR A 19 20.12 -9.16 2.16
CA TYR A 19 19.95 -10.26 3.10
C TYR A 19 20.37 -11.60 2.49
N GLN A 20 20.02 -11.88 1.24
CA GLN A 20 20.43 -13.11 0.58
C GLN A 20 21.97 -13.23 0.52
N LYS A 21 22.66 -12.15 0.14
CA LYS A 21 24.12 -12.09 0.13
C LYS A 21 24.73 -12.25 1.53
N ASP A 22 24.12 -11.62 2.54
CA ASP A 22 24.57 -11.73 3.93
C ASP A 22 24.46 -13.18 4.43
N ILE A 23 23.37 -13.88 4.08
CA ILE A 23 23.19 -15.29 4.46
C ILE A 23 24.19 -16.20 3.75
N GLU A 24 24.43 -16.00 2.46
CA GLU A 24 25.45 -16.74 1.70
C GLU A 24 26.84 -16.55 2.31
N ALA A 25 27.22 -15.30 2.61
CA ALA A 25 28.50 -15.00 3.26
C ALA A 25 28.61 -15.61 4.67
N LEU A 26 27.52 -15.59 5.45
CA LEU A 26 27.49 -16.22 6.77
C LEU A 26 27.62 -17.75 6.66
N ASP A 27 27.01 -18.38 5.64
CA ASP A 27 27.13 -19.81 5.42
C ASP A 27 28.56 -20.22 5.06
N GLU A 28 29.26 -19.44 4.25
CA GLU A 28 30.68 -19.65 3.98
C GLU A 28 31.54 -19.50 5.25
N LEU A 29 31.28 -18.48 6.06
CA LEU A 29 32.00 -18.26 7.31
C LEU A 29 31.79 -19.40 8.32
N LEU A 30 30.60 -19.98 8.37
CA LEU A 30 30.27 -21.09 9.29
C LEU A 30 31.09 -22.36 9.02
N ILE A 31 31.57 -22.58 7.80
CA ILE A 31 32.47 -23.70 7.47
C ILE A 31 33.75 -23.60 8.30
N SER A 32 34.31 -22.39 8.41
CA SER A 32 35.55 -22.11 9.14
C SER A 32 35.33 -21.81 10.63
N SER A 33 34.13 -21.31 10.98
CA SER A 33 33.80 -20.79 12.31
C SER A 33 32.41 -21.26 12.79
N PRO A 34 32.22 -22.56 13.10
CA PRO A 34 30.90 -23.10 13.47
C PRO A 34 30.26 -22.46 14.71
N HIS A 35 31.05 -21.87 15.60
CA HIS A 35 30.58 -21.17 16.80
C HIS A 35 29.71 -19.93 16.50
N LEU A 36 29.72 -19.43 15.25
CA LEU A 36 28.88 -18.32 14.80
C LEU A 36 27.43 -18.74 14.48
N ALA A 37 27.06 -20.02 14.63
CA ALA A 37 25.73 -20.49 14.29
C ALA A 37 24.62 -19.74 15.06
N SER A 38 24.84 -19.46 16.35
CA SER A 38 23.91 -18.67 17.16
C SER A 38 23.77 -17.23 16.67
N PHE A 39 24.87 -16.62 16.21
CA PHE A 39 24.86 -15.28 15.61
C PHE A 39 24.02 -15.26 14.33
N LYS A 40 24.17 -16.25 13.44
CA LYS A 40 23.33 -16.37 12.24
C LYS A 40 21.85 -16.46 12.60
N SER A 41 21.50 -17.29 13.57
CA SER A 41 20.10 -17.42 14.03
C SER A 41 19.55 -16.09 14.58
N SER A 42 20.32 -15.37 15.40
CA SER A 42 19.92 -14.05 15.91
C SER A 42 19.79 -13.01 14.81
N TYR A 43 20.69 -13.02 13.81
CA TYR A 43 20.61 -12.14 12.65
C TYR A 43 19.33 -12.39 11.84
N ILE A 44 18.99 -13.66 11.55
CA ILE A 44 17.76 -14.02 10.83
C ILE A 44 16.52 -13.56 11.61
N ASP A 45 16.47 -13.78 12.93
CA ASP A 45 15.34 -13.37 13.76
C ASP A 45 15.15 -11.84 13.80
N LEU A 46 16.25 -11.09 13.88
CA LEU A 46 16.21 -9.64 13.83
C LEU A 46 15.78 -9.16 12.43
N PHE A 47 16.36 -9.75 11.38
CA PHE A 47 16.08 -9.39 10.00
C PHE A 47 14.61 -9.62 9.65
N ARG A 48 14.02 -10.80 9.94
CA ARG A 48 12.61 -11.07 9.61
C ARG A 48 11.64 -10.03 10.18
N LYS A 49 11.84 -9.62 11.44
CA LYS A 49 11.00 -8.61 12.11
C LYS A 49 11.16 -7.23 11.48
N THR A 50 12.41 -6.80 11.30
CA THR A 50 12.74 -5.50 10.70
C THR A 50 12.32 -5.42 9.24
N PHE A 51 12.45 -6.51 8.49
CA PHE A 51 12.04 -6.63 7.10
C PHE A 51 10.52 -6.52 6.94
N LEU A 52 9.73 -7.23 7.76
CA LEU A 52 8.27 -7.08 7.73
C LEU A 52 7.86 -5.63 8.01
N LEU A 53 8.47 -4.99 9.01
CA LEU A 53 8.20 -3.59 9.32
C LEU A 53 8.55 -2.68 8.13
N ALA A 54 9.69 -2.93 7.48
CA ALA A 54 10.10 -2.17 6.30
C ALA A 54 9.07 -2.34 5.17
N CYS A 55 8.62 -3.56 4.87
CA CYS A 55 7.60 -3.85 3.87
C CYS A 55 6.29 -3.10 4.16
N ALA A 56 5.77 -3.19 5.39
CA ALA A 56 4.54 -2.49 5.79
C ALA A 56 4.69 -0.96 5.72
N ASN A 57 5.83 -0.43 6.17
CA ASN A 57 6.11 0.99 6.13
C ASN A 57 6.27 1.53 4.70
N ALA A 58 6.76 0.73 3.75
CA ALA A 58 6.82 1.13 2.35
C ALA A 58 5.41 1.41 1.79
N PHE A 59 4.45 0.53 2.08
CA PHE A 59 3.04 0.75 1.74
C PHE A 59 2.45 1.97 2.44
N GLU A 60 2.68 2.14 3.75
CA GLU A 60 2.19 3.30 4.50
C GLU A 60 2.68 4.62 3.89
N ARG A 61 4.00 4.74 3.69
CA ARG A 61 4.63 5.94 3.15
C ARG A 61 4.12 6.26 1.76
N HIS A 62 4.11 5.26 0.88
CA HIS A 62 3.66 5.46 -0.49
C HIS A 62 2.16 5.76 -0.56
N LEU A 63 1.31 5.08 0.22
CA LEU A 63 -0.14 5.33 0.24
C LEU A 63 -0.47 6.74 0.70
N CYS A 64 0.12 7.20 1.80
CA CYS A 64 -0.10 8.57 2.29
C CYS A 64 0.40 9.63 1.29
N LYS A 65 1.55 9.40 0.64
CA LYS A 65 2.08 10.27 -0.41
C LYS A 65 1.14 10.32 -1.61
N GLN A 66 0.70 9.15 -2.07
CA GLN A 66 -0.03 8.99 -3.32
C GLN A 66 -1.49 9.46 -3.21
N LEU A 67 -2.15 9.27 -2.06
CA LEU A 67 -3.51 9.80 -1.83
C LEU A 67 -3.57 11.31 -2.06
N ILE A 68 -2.59 12.06 -1.57
CA ILE A 68 -2.54 13.50 -1.78
C ILE A 68 -2.28 13.83 -3.25
N LYS A 69 -1.34 13.13 -3.89
CA LYS A 69 -0.96 13.38 -5.29
C LYS A 69 -2.11 13.14 -6.25
N VAL A 70 -2.90 12.09 -6.02
CA VAL A 70 -3.99 11.67 -6.91
C VAL A 70 -5.27 12.48 -6.69
N PHE A 71 -5.66 12.72 -5.44
CA PHE A 71 -6.96 13.34 -5.13
C PHE A 71 -6.91 14.85 -4.94
N CYS A 72 -5.73 15.43 -4.77
CA CYS A 72 -5.56 16.87 -4.60
C CYS A 72 -4.45 17.43 -5.51
N PRO A 73 -4.50 17.16 -6.83
CA PRO A 73 -3.53 17.74 -7.74
C PRO A 73 -3.67 19.27 -7.67
N GLU A 74 -2.55 19.94 -7.44
CA GLU A 74 -2.44 21.41 -7.47
C GLU A 74 -3.27 22.18 -6.41
N GLN A 75 -3.89 21.48 -5.46
CA GLN A 75 -4.68 22.09 -4.38
C GLN A 75 -3.91 22.11 -3.06
N GLU A 76 -2.98 23.07 -2.89
CA GLU A 76 -2.08 23.12 -1.74
C GLU A 76 -2.83 23.16 -0.40
N LEU A 77 -3.87 23.99 -0.27
CA LEU A 77 -4.66 24.13 0.95
C LEU A 77 -5.35 22.82 1.35
N LEU A 78 -6.03 22.16 0.39
CA LEU A 78 -6.69 20.89 0.62
C LEU A 78 -5.67 19.78 0.94
N SER A 79 -4.54 19.77 0.22
CA SER A 79 -3.46 18.82 0.46
C SER A 79 -2.91 18.93 1.90
N CYS A 80 -2.75 20.16 2.41
CA CYS A 80 -2.27 20.41 3.76
C CYS A 80 -3.29 20.00 4.81
N PHE A 81 -4.58 20.28 4.58
CA PHE A 81 -5.66 19.85 5.45
C PHE A 81 -5.73 18.33 5.54
N LEU A 82 -5.78 17.61 4.40
CA LEU A 82 -5.84 16.15 4.38
C LEU A 82 -4.61 15.50 5.01
N LYS A 83 -3.40 16.01 4.74
CA LYS A 83 -2.18 15.54 5.39
C LYS A 83 -2.30 15.60 6.91
N LYS A 84 -2.73 16.74 7.46
CA LYS A 84 -2.82 16.94 8.92
C LYS A 84 -3.98 16.18 9.55
N GLN A 85 -5.14 16.16 8.90
CA GLN A 85 -6.38 15.66 9.49
C GLN A 85 -6.61 14.16 9.24
N ALA A 86 -6.31 13.68 8.03
CA ALA A 86 -6.71 12.36 7.56
C ALA A 86 -5.56 11.36 7.48
N LEU A 87 -4.29 11.82 7.36
CA LEU A 87 -3.16 10.93 7.08
C LEU A 87 -2.12 10.88 8.21
N ASN A 88 -1.77 12.03 8.81
CA ASN A 88 -0.72 12.07 9.83
C ASN A 88 -1.09 11.26 11.07
N ARG A 89 -0.34 10.17 11.33
CA ARG A 89 -0.62 9.19 12.40
C ARG A 89 -2.00 8.53 12.31
N LYS A 90 -2.64 8.55 11.14
CA LYS A 90 -3.98 8.00 10.90
C LYS A 90 -4.01 6.87 9.87
N TYR A 91 -2.86 6.43 9.36
CA TYR A 91 -2.77 5.27 8.48
C TYR A 91 -3.48 4.03 9.06
N HIS A 92 -3.29 3.78 10.36
CA HIS A 92 -3.92 2.65 11.06
C HIS A 92 -5.46 2.70 11.05
N THR A 93 -6.09 3.84 10.79
CA THR A 93 -7.56 3.96 10.72
C THR A 93 -8.11 3.84 9.30
N LEU A 94 -7.26 3.80 8.27
CA LEU A 94 -7.69 3.72 6.88
C LEU A 94 -8.19 2.32 6.50
N PHE A 95 -7.69 1.29 7.19
CA PHE A 95 -8.06 -0.10 6.97
C PHE A 95 -8.54 -0.72 8.27
N GLN A 96 -9.37 -1.76 8.14
CA GLN A 96 -9.68 -2.67 9.23
C GLN A 96 -8.70 -3.83 9.15
N TRP A 97 -7.58 -3.74 9.87
CA TRP A 97 -6.43 -4.63 9.71
C TRP A 97 -6.70 -6.09 10.09
N GLU A 98 -7.64 -6.32 11.00
CA GLU A 98 -8.08 -7.64 11.44
C GLU A 98 -9.14 -8.25 10.50
N SER A 99 -9.56 -7.53 9.45
CA SER A 99 -10.51 -8.01 8.45
C SER A 99 -9.85 -8.92 7.42
N SER A 100 -10.67 -9.72 6.72
CA SER A 100 -10.25 -10.55 5.57
C SER A 100 -10.25 -9.80 4.24
N ASN A 101 -10.57 -8.51 4.25
CA ASN A 101 -10.67 -7.66 3.06
C ASN A 101 -10.55 -6.17 3.44
N ALA A 102 -10.19 -5.35 2.46
CA ALA A 102 -9.95 -3.93 2.59
C ALA A 102 -11.21 -3.09 2.25
N ASN A 103 -12.42 -3.67 2.37
CA ASN A 103 -13.67 -2.98 2.02
C ASN A 103 -13.89 -1.70 2.83
N ALA A 104 -13.41 -1.64 4.08
CA ALA A 104 -13.45 -0.42 4.90
C ALA A 104 -12.70 0.74 4.22
N PHE A 105 -11.56 0.46 3.60
CA PHE A 105 -10.81 1.44 2.82
C PHE A 105 -11.53 1.81 1.53
N PHE A 106 -12.05 0.81 0.78
CA PHE A 106 -12.75 1.09 -0.48
C PHE A 106 -14.02 1.93 -0.27
N ALA A 107 -14.71 1.74 0.86
CA ALA A 107 -15.89 2.51 1.22
C ALA A 107 -15.60 4.02 1.40
N LEU A 108 -14.35 4.41 1.68
CA LEU A 108 -13.95 5.82 1.75
C LEU A 108 -14.12 6.55 0.41
N PHE A 109 -14.14 5.80 -0.70
CA PHE A 109 -14.35 6.33 -2.06
C PHE A 109 -15.79 6.10 -2.56
N GLY A 110 -16.71 5.72 -1.67
CA GLY A 110 -18.11 5.49 -1.98
C GLY A 110 -18.47 4.04 -2.27
N ASP A 111 -19.76 3.71 -2.07
CA ASP A 111 -20.27 2.34 -2.18
C ASP A 111 -20.14 1.76 -3.58
N ASN A 112 -20.24 2.59 -4.63
CA ASN A 112 -20.08 2.13 -6.01
C ASN A 112 -18.66 1.60 -6.26
N PHE A 113 -17.63 2.32 -5.84
CA PHE A 113 -16.24 1.88 -5.97
C PHE A 113 -16.01 0.60 -5.16
N LYS A 114 -16.44 0.58 -3.89
CA LYS A 114 -16.36 -0.59 -3.01
C LYS A 114 -16.95 -1.83 -3.67
N ASN A 115 -18.19 -1.75 -4.15
CA ASN A 115 -18.89 -2.91 -4.71
C ASN A 115 -18.23 -3.41 -6.00
N ASN A 116 -17.85 -2.49 -6.89
CA ASN A 116 -17.22 -2.84 -8.17
C ASN A 116 -15.83 -3.44 -7.97
N PHE A 117 -14.99 -2.82 -7.14
CA PHE A 117 -13.63 -3.31 -6.90
C PHE A 117 -13.65 -4.64 -6.13
N SER A 118 -14.55 -4.80 -5.16
CA SER A 118 -14.73 -6.08 -4.45
C SER A 118 -15.13 -7.21 -5.41
N ALA A 119 -16.01 -6.94 -6.39
CA ALA A 119 -16.37 -7.93 -7.41
C ALA A 119 -15.16 -8.29 -8.28
N LYS A 120 -14.39 -7.30 -8.74
CA LYS A 120 -13.16 -7.51 -9.52
C LYS A 120 -12.12 -8.36 -8.76
N LEU A 121 -11.94 -8.11 -7.47
CA LEU A 121 -11.04 -8.91 -6.63
C LEU A 121 -11.55 -10.35 -6.48
N ARG A 122 -12.85 -10.54 -6.26
CA ARG A 122 -13.44 -11.88 -6.14
C ARG A 122 -13.21 -12.73 -7.39
N ASP A 123 -13.28 -12.10 -8.56
CA ASP A 123 -13.11 -12.77 -9.85
C ASP A 123 -11.62 -12.93 -10.22
N ASN A 124 -10.69 -12.39 -9.42
CA ASN A 124 -9.25 -12.49 -9.61
C ASN A 124 -8.55 -13.00 -8.34
N SER A 125 -8.35 -14.31 -8.26
CA SER A 125 -7.77 -14.98 -7.09
C SER A 125 -6.37 -14.47 -6.72
N GLN A 126 -5.55 -14.07 -7.71
CA GLN A 126 -4.22 -13.51 -7.46
C GLN A 126 -4.30 -12.20 -6.66
N TYR A 127 -5.14 -11.25 -7.10
CA TYR A 127 -5.28 -9.98 -6.39
C TYR A 127 -6.04 -10.13 -5.07
N LYS A 128 -6.96 -11.10 -4.97
CA LYS A 128 -7.62 -11.42 -3.70
C LYS A 128 -6.63 -11.96 -2.67
N GLU A 129 -5.71 -12.83 -3.09
CA GLU A 129 -4.63 -13.30 -2.23
C GLU A 129 -3.70 -12.15 -1.83
N GLY A 130 -3.33 -11.29 -2.79
CA GLY A 130 -2.52 -10.11 -2.54
C GLY A 130 -3.15 -9.13 -1.54
N GLU A 131 -4.47 -8.92 -1.60
CA GLU A 131 -5.21 -8.13 -0.61
C GLU A 131 -5.04 -8.71 0.81
N GLY A 132 -5.18 -10.03 0.95
CA GLY A 132 -4.98 -10.71 2.23
C GLY A 132 -3.57 -10.52 2.77
N HIS A 133 -2.55 -10.66 1.90
CA HIS A 133 -1.15 -10.45 2.29
C HIS A 133 -0.85 -8.99 2.64
N PHE A 134 -1.47 -8.02 1.95
CA PHE A 134 -1.36 -6.61 2.28
C PHE A 134 -1.89 -6.30 3.69
N LEU A 135 -3.08 -6.80 4.02
CA LEU A 135 -3.68 -6.63 5.35
C LEU A 135 -2.87 -7.34 6.42
N PHE A 136 -2.36 -8.54 6.14
CA PHE A 136 -1.48 -9.28 7.04
C PHE A 136 -0.24 -8.47 7.43
N LEU A 137 0.47 -7.91 6.44
CA LEU A 137 1.68 -7.12 6.68
C LEU A 137 1.38 -5.87 7.53
N GLY A 138 0.29 -5.17 7.21
CA GLY A 138 -0.16 -4.00 7.98
C GLY A 138 -0.58 -4.35 9.41
N ASN A 139 -1.33 -5.44 9.60
CA ASN A 139 -1.74 -5.91 10.92
C ASN A 139 -0.52 -6.31 11.78
N LYS A 140 0.42 -7.07 11.21
CA LYS A 140 1.64 -7.47 11.92
C LYS A 140 2.48 -6.27 12.34
N ARG A 141 2.57 -5.24 11.50
CA ARG A 141 3.21 -3.97 11.88
C ARG A 141 2.51 -3.33 13.08
N ASN A 142 1.17 -3.33 13.14
CA ASN A 142 0.43 -2.81 14.28
C ASN A 142 0.68 -3.63 15.55
N GLU A 143 0.66 -4.96 15.46
CA GLU A 143 1.00 -5.86 16.57
C GLU A 143 2.39 -5.54 17.14
N ILE A 144 3.42 -5.41 16.28
CA ILE A 144 4.79 -5.11 16.70
C ILE A 144 4.89 -3.75 17.40
N VAL A 145 4.21 -2.73 16.88
CA VAL A 145 4.22 -1.38 17.44
C VAL A 145 3.48 -1.32 18.79
N HIS A 146 2.42 -2.12 18.97
CA HIS A 146 1.60 -2.09 20.19
C HIS A 146 2.07 -3.07 21.28
N GLN A 147 2.52 -4.26 20.93
CA GLN A 147 2.91 -5.33 21.87
C GLN A 147 4.41 -5.33 22.17
N GLY A 148 5.20 -4.61 21.38
CA GLY A 148 6.65 -4.54 21.52
C GLY A 148 7.38 -5.57 20.66
N PHE A 149 8.56 -5.17 20.17
CA PHE A 149 9.38 -5.90 19.20
C PHE A 149 9.74 -7.35 19.63
N ASP A 150 9.86 -7.58 20.94
CA ASP A 150 10.30 -8.87 21.49
C ASP A 150 9.16 -9.83 21.84
N PHE A 151 7.92 -9.35 21.89
CA PHE A 151 6.79 -10.14 22.41
C PHE A 151 5.84 -10.67 21.33
N VAL A 152 5.98 -10.23 20.08
CA VAL A 152 5.18 -10.74 18.97
C VAL A 152 5.75 -12.07 18.47
N PRO A 153 5.01 -13.18 18.54
CA PRO A 153 5.46 -14.44 17.98
C PRO A 153 5.55 -14.31 16.46
N PHE A 154 6.72 -14.61 15.92
CA PHE A 154 7.00 -14.63 14.48
C PHE A 154 7.19 -16.06 14.02
N THR A 155 6.27 -16.54 13.20
CA THR A 155 6.30 -17.90 12.64
C THR A 155 6.74 -17.92 11.18
N GLU A 156 6.71 -16.76 10.52
CA GLU A 156 7.08 -16.60 9.12
C GLU A 156 8.60 -16.52 8.95
N ASP A 157 9.09 -17.24 7.95
CA ASP A 157 10.46 -17.11 7.49
C ASP A 157 10.62 -15.88 6.58
N VAL A 158 11.86 -15.41 6.40
CA VAL A 158 12.15 -14.21 5.59
C VAL A 158 11.65 -14.36 4.15
N SER A 159 11.79 -15.56 3.57
CA SER A 159 11.26 -15.88 2.24
C SER A 159 9.74 -15.81 2.19
N ASP A 160 9.04 -16.23 3.24
CA ASP A 160 7.58 -16.14 3.30
C ASP A 160 7.12 -14.68 3.33
N ILE A 161 7.80 -13.84 4.10
CA ILE A 161 7.53 -12.40 4.17
C ILE A 161 7.74 -11.78 2.78
N TRP A 162 8.80 -12.18 2.09
CA TRP A 162 9.10 -11.71 0.74
C TRP A 162 8.01 -12.09 -0.28
N GLU A 163 7.56 -13.34 -0.29
CA GLU A 163 6.48 -13.78 -1.17
C GLU A 163 5.17 -13.03 -0.88
N LYS A 164 4.82 -12.86 0.40
CA LYS A 164 3.66 -12.08 0.82
C LYS A 164 3.76 -10.63 0.35
N TYR A 165 4.92 -10.01 0.52
CA TYR A 165 5.18 -8.65 0.06
C TYR A 165 4.99 -8.50 -1.45
N LYS A 166 5.55 -9.40 -2.27
CA LYS A 166 5.39 -9.33 -3.73
C LYS A 166 3.93 -9.41 -4.16
N LYS A 167 3.17 -10.36 -3.60
CA LYS A 167 1.74 -10.51 -3.90
C LYS A 167 0.92 -9.30 -3.41
N ALA A 168 1.24 -8.79 -2.23
CA ALA A 168 0.66 -7.56 -1.71
C ALA A 168 0.95 -6.36 -2.64
N LEU A 169 2.17 -6.25 -3.17
CA LEU A 169 2.56 -5.19 -4.09
C LEU A 169 1.81 -5.28 -5.42
N ASP A 170 1.59 -6.49 -5.95
CA ASP A 170 0.79 -6.68 -7.17
C ASP A 170 -0.66 -6.22 -6.97
N PHE A 171 -1.29 -6.62 -5.86
CA PHE A 171 -2.61 -6.11 -5.47
C PHE A 171 -2.60 -4.58 -5.32
N TYR A 172 -1.59 -4.04 -4.64
CA TYR A 172 -1.49 -2.61 -4.36
C TYR A 172 -1.33 -1.79 -5.65
N VAL A 173 -0.55 -2.26 -6.62
CA VAL A 173 -0.45 -1.68 -7.97
C VAL A 173 -1.82 -1.70 -8.66
N TYR A 174 -2.54 -2.82 -8.57
CA TYR A 174 -3.86 -2.95 -9.17
C TYR A 174 -4.90 -2.00 -8.53
N LEU A 175 -4.89 -1.87 -7.20
CA LEU A 175 -5.71 -0.90 -6.47
C LEU A 175 -5.50 0.54 -6.98
N TRP A 176 -4.24 0.96 -7.12
CA TRP A 176 -3.96 2.32 -7.60
C TRP A 176 -4.35 2.55 -9.05
N LYS A 177 -4.21 1.54 -9.91
CA LYS A 177 -4.71 1.63 -11.28
C LYS A 177 -6.21 1.93 -11.29
N GLU A 178 -6.98 1.22 -10.47
CA GLU A 178 -8.44 1.38 -10.38
C GLU A 178 -8.85 2.73 -9.77
N LEU A 179 -8.11 3.23 -8.78
CA LEU A 179 -8.34 4.57 -8.22
C LEU A 179 -7.98 5.69 -9.21
N GLU A 180 -6.89 5.57 -9.95
CA GLU A 180 -6.50 6.53 -10.99
C GLU A 180 -7.55 6.58 -12.13
N GLU A 181 -8.08 5.42 -12.52
CA GLU A 181 -9.19 5.33 -13.48
C GLU A 181 -10.45 6.01 -12.96
N LEU A 182 -10.79 5.84 -11.68
CA LEU A 182 -11.94 6.50 -11.05
C LEU A 182 -11.80 8.03 -11.11
N VAL A 183 -10.66 8.57 -10.67
CA VAL A 183 -10.39 10.01 -10.68
C VAL A 183 -10.42 10.59 -12.08
N THR A 184 -9.89 9.86 -13.07
CA THR A 184 -9.91 10.30 -14.47
C THR A 184 -11.34 10.41 -15.01
N ARG A 185 -12.22 9.46 -14.66
CA ARG A 185 -13.63 9.48 -15.05
C ARG A 185 -14.37 10.65 -14.39
N ASP A 186 -14.17 10.87 -13.10
CA ASP A 186 -14.82 11.98 -12.38
C ASP A 186 -14.41 13.34 -12.97
N ASN A 187 -13.12 13.54 -13.27
CA ASN A 187 -12.64 14.78 -13.91
C ASN A 187 -13.24 14.99 -15.31
N SER A 188 -13.44 13.92 -16.08
CA SER A 188 -14.03 13.98 -17.42
C SER A 188 -15.53 14.30 -17.37
N ASN A 189 -16.24 13.76 -16.37
CA ASN A 189 -17.66 14.05 -16.15
C ASN A 189 -17.86 15.53 -15.77
N ILE A 190 -17.02 16.08 -14.89
CA ILE A 190 -17.05 17.51 -14.51
C ILE A 190 -16.85 18.42 -15.73
N GLN A 191 -15.90 18.10 -16.62
CA GLN A 191 -15.67 18.89 -17.84
C GLN A 191 -16.89 18.86 -18.79
N THR A 192 -17.58 17.72 -18.85
CA THR A 192 -18.76 17.55 -19.72
C THR A 192 -19.96 18.31 -19.16
N GLU A 193 -20.18 18.29 -17.84
CA GLU A 193 -21.25 19.04 -17.17
C GLU A 193 -21.03 20.56 -17.28
N ASN A 194 -19.80 21.03 -17.11
CA ASN A 194 -19.46 22.45 -17.28
C ASN A 194 -19.73 22.90 -18.72
N HIS A 195 -19.35 22.11 -19.72
CA HIS A 195 -19.59 22.45 -21.13
C HIS A 195 -21.08 22.47 -21.49
N GLN A 196 -21.89 21.55 -20.94
CA GLN A 196 -23.34 21.56 -21.16
C GLN A 196 -24.03 22.74 -20.47
N THR A 197 -23.55 23.14 -19.29
CA THR A 197 -24.06 24.30 -18.56
C THR A 197 -23.76 25.60 -19.31
N GLU A 198 -22.54 25.77 -19.82
CA GLU A 198 -22.16 26.90 -20.67
C GLU A 198 -23.04 26.96 -21.94
N LEU A 199 -23.24 25.84 -22.63
CA LEU A 199 -24.09 25.79 -23.83
C LEU A 199 -25.56 26.13 -23.54
N ALA A 200 -26.09 25.71 -22.39
CA ALA A 200 -27.45 26.05 -21.95
C ALA A 200 -27.59 27.54 -21.63
N GLU A 201 -26.60 28.15 -20.97
CA GLU A 201 -26.57 29.59 -20.69
C GLU A 201 -26.46 30.41 -21.98
N PHE A 202 -25.62 30.00 -22.93
CA PHE A 202 -25.52 30.64 -24.26
C PHE A 202 -26.84 30.57 -25.05
N HIS A 203 -27.57 29.45 -25.00
CA HIS A 203 -28.85 29.31 -25.69
C HIS A 203 -29.94 30.20 -25.08
N ASN A 204 -29.94 30.34 -23.75
CA ASN A 204 -30.92 31.16 -23.04
C ASN A 204 -30.74 32.66 -23.33
N ILE A 205 -29.49 33.12 -23.47
CA ILE A 205 -29.17 34.51 -23.84
C ILE A 205 -29.60 34.82 -25.29
N GLN A 206 -29.51 33.86 -26.22
CA GLN A 206 -29.96 34.07 -27.60
C GLN A 206 -31.48 34.05 -27.77
N SER A 207 -32.25 33.48 -26.83
CA SER A 207 -33.71 33.50 -26.83
C SER A 207 -34.35 34.75 -26.22
N GLU A 208 -33.55 35.59 -25.55
CA GLU A 208 -34.00 36.86 -24.93
C GLU A 208 -33.70 38.11 -25.79
N ILE A 209 -33.11 37.94 -26.98
CA ILE A 209 -32.84 38.99 -27.98
C ILE A 209 -33.76 38.81 -29.18
#